data_AF-A0A0J8S1V8-F1
#
_entry.id   AF-A0A0J8S1V8-F1
#
_cell.length_a   1.000
_cell.length_b   1.000
_cell.length_c   1.000
_cell.angle_alpha   90.00
_cell.angle_beta   90.00
_cell.angle_gamma   90.00
#
_symmetry.space_group_name_H-M   'P 1'
#
loop_
_entity.id
_entity.type
_entity.pdbx_description
1 polymer ?
#
loop_
_entity_poly.entity_id
_entity_poly.type
_entity_poly.pdbx_seq_one_letter_code
_entity_poly.pdbx_strand_id
1 'polypeptide(L)'
;MLPRIHRETKKTSFEGFSRMAIPISKPAIIDVAEPKVGSSNPAYVHAEILLDVSRLNDSIRREWETLRPDDVIFLLAVGSKLPISTLSLHSVNNLPDIGILHVRCAQIVQVLDANGRMIREPQDDQHNGYSRQRPSQRRLIVNLDARAYRTDLDSRGKDDPDIYSLINLVTHSFHHGCKTFSSAMATHVVRVTQNWA
;
A
#
# COMPACT_ATOMS: atom_id res chain seq x y z
N MET A 1 15.00 -0.53 0.66
CA MET A 1 14.05 -1.40 1.40
C MET A 1 14.20 -2.82 0.89
N LEU A 2 14.49 -3.78 1.77
CA LEU A 2 14.75 -5.18 1.42
C LEU A 2 13.73 -6.09 2.12
N PRO A 3 12.98 -6.92 1.38
CA PRO A 3 12.04 -7.85 1.99
C PRO A 3 12.79 -9.05 2.61
N ARG A 4 12.36 -9.50 3.79
CA ARG A 4 12.85 -10.69 4.47
C ARG A 4 11.70 -11.58 4.91
N ILE A 5 11.86 -12.89 4.82
CA ILE A 5 10.83 -13.84 5.25
C ILE A 5 11.20 -14.41 6.62
N HIS A 6 10.28 -14.26 7.57
CA HIS A 6 10.36 -14.93 8.85
C HIS A 6 9.70 -16.30 8.74
N ARG A 7 10.48 -17.38 8.91
CA ARG A 7 10.00 -18.76 8.80
C ARG A 7 8.96 -19.15 9.85
N GLU A 8 9.18 -18.72 11.09
CA GLU A 8 8.31 -19.03 12.22
C GLU A 8 6.92 -18.44 12.05
N THR A 9 6.85 -17.15 11.68
CA THR A 9 5.58 -16.45 11.50
C THR A 9 5.04 -16.55 10.07
N LYS A 10 5.83 -17.08 9.13
CA LYS A 10 5.56 -17.06 7.68
C LYS A 10 5.23 -15.67 7.11
N LYS A 11 5.79 -14.62 7.72
CA LYS A 11 5.52 -13.22 7.35
C LYS A 11 6.72 -12.60 6.65
N THR A 12 6.44 -11.75 5.67
CA THR A 12 7.43 -10.86 5.07
C THR A 12 7.58 -9.61 5.92
N SER A 13 8.79 -9.33 6.38
CA SER A 13 9.18 -8.04 6.96
C SER A 13 10.01 -7.26 5.94
N PHE A 14 10.17 -5.96 6.18
CA PHE A 14 10.96 -5.09 5.31
C PHE A 14 12.01 -4.38 6.13
N GLU A 15 13.27 -4.49 5.71
CA GLU A 15 14.39 -3.80 6.30
C GLU A 15 14.77 -2.55 5.51
N GLY A 16 15.15 -1.51 6.25
CA GLY A 16 15.46 -0.19 5.69
C GLY A 16 14.22 0.55 5.18
N PHE A 17 14.47 1.68 4.51
CA PHE A 17 13.42 2.59 4.06
C PHE A 17 13.37 2.67 2.54
N SER A 18 12.26 3.15 2.03
CA SER A 18 12.08 3.52 0.63
C SER A 18 11.35 4.85 0.57
N ARG A 19 11.77 5.72 -0.35
CA ARG A 19 11.05 6.96 -0.64
C ARG A 19 9.66 6.66 -1.23
N MET A 20 9.57 5.58 -2.00
CA MET A 20 8.41 5.21 -2.82
C MET A 20 7.48 4.18 -2.19
N ALA A 21 7.93 3.52 -1.12
CA ALA A 21 7.20 2.41 -0.52
C ALA A 21 7.21 2.46 1.01
N ILE A 22 6.08 2.17 1.63
CA ILE A 22 5.94 2.03 3.08
C ILE A 22 5.30 0.65 3.38
N PRO A 23 5.82 -0.12 4.35
CA PRO A 23 5.15 -1.32 4.81
C PRO A 23 3.87 -0.94 5.56
N ILE A 24 2.78 -1.64 5.27
CA ILE A 24 1.48 -1.37 5.88
C ILE A 24 0.95 -2.60 6.58
N SER A 25 0.07 -2.38 7.56
CA SER A 25 -0.84 -3.43 7.98
C SER A 25 -1.82 -3.75 6.86
N LYS A 26 -2.44 -4.94 6.92
CA LYS A 26 -3.50 -5.34 5.97
C LYS A 26 -4.54 -4.21 5.81
N PRO A 27 -4.88 -3.80 4.58
CA PRO A 27 -5.99 -2.89 4.34
C PRO A 27 -7.29 -3.47 4.92
N ALA A 28 -8.13 -2.60 5.48
CA ALA A 28 -9.44 -3.00 5.97
C ALA A 28 -10.51 -2.50 4.99
N ILE A 29 -11.27 -3.41 4.37
CA ILE A 29 -12.44 -3.03 3.57
C ILE A 29 -13.50 -2.50 4.53
N ILE A 30 -13.89 -1.24 4.37
CA ILE A 30 -14.83 -0.57 5.29
C ILE A 30 -16.25 -0.53 4.73
N ASP A 31 -16.38 -0.40 3.40
CA ASP A 31 -17.68 -0.24 2.75
C ASP A 31 -17.62 -0.72 1.30
N VAL A 32 -18.68 -1.39 0.86
CA VAL A 32 -18.84 -1.91 -0.48
C VAL A 32 -20.25 -1.58 -0.93
N ALA A 33 -20.36 -0.64 -1.86
CA ALA A 33 -21.66 -0.23 -2.35
C ALA A 33 -22.25 -1.21 -3.35
N GLU A 34 -23.57 -1.31 -3.34
CA GLU A 34 -24.32 -2.12 -4.29
C GLU A 34 -24.01 -1.70 -5.75
N PRO A 35 -24.03 -2.66 -6.70
CA PRO A 35 -23.88 -2.35 -8.11
C PRO A 35 -24.94 -1.37 -8.60
N LYS A 36 -24.55 -0.42 -9.45
CA LYS A 36 -25.50 0.45 -10.14
C LYS A 36 -26.32 -0.36 -11.14
N VAL A 37 -27.53 0.12 -11.46
CA VAL A 37 -28.38 -0.49 -12.49
C VAL A 37 -27.60 -0.63 -13.80
N GLY A 38 -27.57 -1.86 -14.34
CA GLY A 38 -26.85 -2.19 -15.58
C GLY A 38 -25.36 -2.52 -15.40
N SER A 39 -24.82 -2.48 -14.18
CA SER A 39 -23.46 -2.93 -13.86
C SER A 39 -23.51 -4.16 -12.94
N SER A 40 -22.55 -5.08 -13.11
CA SER A 40 -22.31 -6.18 -12.17
C SER A 40 -21.25 -5.85 -11.11
N ASN A 41 -20.46 -4.80 -11.32
CA ASN A 41 -19.42 -4.36 -10.39
C ASN A 41 -20.02 -3.46 -9.30
N PRO A 42 -19.49 -3.53 -8.06
CA PRO A 42 -19.82 -2.59 -6.99
C PRO A 42 -19.70 -1.13 -7.45
N ALA A 43 -20.55 -0.24 -6.93
CA ALA A 43 -20.47 1.18 -7.28
C ALA A 43 -19.17 1.85 -6.78
N TYR A 44 -18.69 1.43 -5.61
CA TYR A 44 -17.39 1.77 -5.04
C TYR A 44 -17.00 0.73 -3.99
N VAL A 45 -15.71 0.69 -3.66
CA VAL A 45 -15.15 -0.19 -2.63
C VAL A 45 -14.19 0.64 -1.79
N HIS A 46 -14.63 1.07 -0.62
CA HIS A 46 -13.78 1.82 0.29
C HIS A 46 -12.94 0.89 1.16
N ALA A 47 -11.66 1.23 1.28
CA ALA A 47 -10.73 0.58 2.17
C ALA A 47 -9.98 1.62 3.01
N GLU A 48 -9.58 1.18 4.19
CA GLU A 48 -8.75 1.93 5.10
C GLU A 48 -7.33 1.38 5.10
N ILE A 49 -6.35 2.27 5.04
CA ILE A 49 -4.93 1.95 5.12
C ILE A 49 -4.28 2.82 6.20
N LEU A 50 -3.57 2.16 7.12
CA LEU A 50 -2.78 2.83 8.14
C LEU A 50 -1.33 2.97 7.69
N LEU A 51 -0.82 4.19 7.68
CA LEU A 51 0.56 4.53 7.37
C LEU A 51 1.28 4.97 8.63
N ASP A 52 2.39 4.31 8.96
CA ASP A 52 3.33 4.76 9.98
C ASP A 52 4.47 5.54 9.32
N VAL A 53 4.42 6.87 9.42
CA VAL A 53 5.45 7.78 8.88
C VAL A 53 6.47 8.21 9.93
N SER A 54 6.29 7.77 11.19
CA SER A 54 7.11 8.17 12.33
C SER A 54 8.57 7.74 12.23
N ARG A 55 8.80 6.57 11.63
CA ARG A 55 10.12 5.95 11.47
C ARG A 55 10.86 6.46 10.24
N LEU A 56 10.22 7.30 9.41
CA LEU A 56 10.78 7.82 8.18
C LEU A 56 11.56 9.11 8.42
N ASN A 57 12.63 9.28 7.64
CA ASN A 57 13.39 10.53 7.56
C ASN A 57 12.50 11.69 7.12
N ASP A 58 12.77 12.90 7.60
CA ASP A 58 11.95 14.10 7.36
C ASP A 58 11.67 14.38 5.87
N SER A 59 12.66 14.16 4.98
CA SER A 59 12.46 14.36 3.54
C SER A 59 11.44 13.38 2.96
N ILE A 60 11.54 12.10 3.31
CA ILE A 60 10.63 11.06 2.83
C ILE A 60 9.25 11.29 3.44
N ARG A 61 9.19 11.58 4.75
CA ARG A 61 7.95 11.89 5.46
C ARG A 61 7.17 13.01 4.78
N ARG A 62 7.83 14.14 4.46
CA ARG A 62 7.17 15.26 3.79
C ARG A 62 6.52 14.87 2.47
N GLU A 63 7.12 13.98 1.70
CA GLU A 63 6.50 13.51 0.45
C GLU A 63 5.26 12.68 0.69
N TRP A 64 5.29 11.77 1.67
CA TRP A 64 4.10 11.01 2.04
C TRP A 64 3.02 11.89 2.68
N GLU A 65 3.39 13.01 3.30
CA GLU A 65 2.45 14.03 3.80
C GLU A 65 1.85 14.87 2.68
N THR A 66 2.45 14.92 1.49
CA THR A 66 1.90 15.65 0.33
C THR A 66 0.82 14.89 -0.44
N LEU A 67 0.50 13.65 -0.04
CA LEU A 67 -0.59 12.88 -0.64
C LEU A 67 -1.92 13.62 -0.47
N ARG A 68 -2.67 13.74 -1.57
CA ARG A 68 -3.96 14.44 -1.62
C ARG A 68 -5.08 13.49 -2.04
N PRO A 69 -6.34 13.87 -1.80
CA PRO A 69 -7.46 13.25 -2.50
C PRO A 69 -7.21 13.21 -4.01
N ASP A 70 -7.73 12.17 -4.65
CA ASP A 70 -7.58 11.82 -6.05
C ASP A 70 -6.22 11.26 -6.48
N ASP A 71 -5.20 11.27 -5.62
CA ASP A 71 -3.92 10.62 -5.91
C ASP A 71 -4.07 9.09 -5.99
N VAL A 72 -3.33 8.48 -6.92
CA VAL A 72 -3.33 7.02 -7.13
C VAL A 72 -2.16 6.39 -6.39
N ILE A 73 -2.46 5.37 -5.60
CA ILE A 73 -1.50 4.51 -4.92
C ILE A 73 -1.62 3.07 -5.41
N PHE A 74 -0.55 2.30 -5.21
CA PHE A 74 -0.54 0.87 -5.48
C PHE A 74 -0.38 0.10 -4.18
N LEU A 75 -1.17 -0.96 -4.05
CA LEU A 75 -1.15 -1.91 -2.95
C LEU A 75 -0.52 -3.19 -3.44
N LEU A 76 0.53 -3.64 -2.76
CA LEU A 76 1.31 -4.79 -3.15
C LEU A 76 1.27 -5.85 -2.05
N ALA A 77 1.08 -7.10 -2.47
CA ALA A 77 1.37 -8.26 -1.66
C ALA A 77 2.75 -8.79 -2.04
N VAL A 78 3.72 -8.71 -1.12
CA VAL A 78 5.08 -9.20 -1.31
C VAL A 78 5.33 -10.40 -0.41
N GLY A 79 5.78 -11.50 -1.00
CA GLY A 79 6.00 -12.75 -0.26
C GLY A 79 6.82 -13.76 -1.05
N SER A 80 6.91 -14.98 -0.52
CA SER A 80 7.56 -16.06 -1.25
C SER A 80 6.70 -16.53 -2.40
N LYS A 81 7.30 -16.74 -3.57
CA LYS A 81 6.63 -17.40 -4.71
C LYS A 81 6.52 -18.91 -4.52
N LEU A 82 7.35 -19.49 -3.64
CA LEU A 82 7.39 -20.91 -3.36
C LEU A 82 6.85 -21.20 -1.96
N PRO A 83 6.32 -22.42 -1.71
CA PRO A 83 5.97 -22.84 -0.37
C PRO A 83 7.18 -22.69 0.58
N ILE A 84 6.94 -22.13 1.77
CA ILE A 84 8.03 -21.90 2.75
C ILE A 84 8.73 -23.21 3.15
N SER A 85 8.04 -24.34 3.06
CA SER A 85 8.58 -25.68 3.30
C SER A 85 9.63 -26.11 2.27
N THR A 86 9.62 -25.55 1.06
CA THR A 86 10.58 -25.88 -0.02
C THR A 86 11.78 -24.93 -0.04
N LEU A 87 11.80 -23.89 0.80
CA LEU A 87 12.91 -22.94 0.87
C LEU A 87 14.11 -23.55 1.61
N SER A 88 15.15 -23.90 0.85
CA SER A 88 16.39 -24.50 1.37
C SER A 88 17.07 -23.64 2.45
N LEU A 89 17.74 -24.26 3.41
CA LEU A 89 18.45 -23.60 4.54
C LEU A 89 19.46 -22.52 4.11
N HIS A 90 19.97 -22.62 2.88
CA HIS A 90 20.96 -21.70 2.32
C HIS A 90 20.36 -20.65 1.36
N SER A 91 19.05 -20.69 1.08
CA SER A 91 18.36 -19.79 0.12
C SER A 91 17.47 -18.74 0.79
N VAL A 92 17.41 -18.71 2.13
CA VAL A 92 16.45 -17.89 2.91
C VAL A 92 16.63 -16.39 2.70
N ASN A 93 17.80 -15.98 2.21
CA ASN A 93 18.14 -14.59 1.89
C ASN A 93 18.39 -14.38 0.38
N ASN A 94 18.19 -15.40 -0.45
CA ASN A 94 18.26 -15.21 -1.89
C ASN A 94 16.98 -14.51 -2.32
N LEU A 95 17.13 -13.23 -2.68
CA LEU A 95 16.12 -12.39 -3.32
C LEU A 95 15.27 -13.09 -4.41
N PRO A 96 15.77 -14.04 -5.25
CA PRO A 96 14.95 -14.68 -6.28
C PRO A 96 13.68 -15.40 -5.79
N ASP A 97 13.64 -15.86 -4.53
CA ASP A 97 12.48 -16.58 -4.00
C ASP A 97 11.38 -15.66 -3.47
N ILE A 98 11.68 -14.36 -3.32
CA ILE A 98 10.76 -13.32 -2.85
C ILE A 98 10.33 -12.45 -4.03
N GLY A 99 9.03 -12.19 -4.15
CA GLY A 99 8.55 -11.27 -5.17
C GLY A 99 7.16 -10.72 -4.89
N ILE A 100 6.71 -9.93 -5.85
CA ILE A 100 5.36 -9.38 -5.87
C ILE A 100 4.41 -10.50 -6.29
N LEU A 101 3.45 -10.81 -5.42
CA LEU A 101 2.41 -11.81 -5.65
C LEU A 101 1.18 -11.17 -6.29
N HIS A 102 0.76 -10.02 -5.76
CA HIS A 102 -0.40 -9.28 -6.25
C HIS A 102 -0.13 -7.78 -6.25
N VAL A 103 -0.73 -7.09 -7.21
CA VAL A 103 -0.75 -5.63 -7.31
C VAL A 103 -2.18 -5.17 -7.50
N ARG A 104 -2.63 -4.24 -6.66
CA ARG A 104 -3.90 -3.53 -6.81
C ARG A 104 -3.65 -2.05 -6.82
N CYS A 105 -4.58 -1.31 -7.40
CA CYS A 105 -4.57 0.14 -7.38
C CYS A 105 -5.69 0.65 -6.48
N ALA A 106 -5.46 1.80 -5.88
CA ALA A 106 -6.45 2.52 -5.12
C ALA A 106 -6.30 4.01 -5.37
N GLN A 107 -7.40 4.73 -5.34
CA GLN A 107 -7.42 6.19 -5.39
C GLN A 107 -7.69 6.72 -3.98
N ILE A 108 -6.93 7.70 -3.52
CA ILE A 108 -7.13 8.32 -2.21
C ILE A 108 -8.43 9.14 -2.25
N VAL A 109 -9.36 8.82 -1.36
CA VAL A 109 -10.58 9.60 -1.15
C VAL A 109 -10.32 10.65 -0.07
N GLN A 110 -9.62 10.25 0.99
CA GLN A 110 -9.41 11.12 2.14
C GLN A 110 -8.11 10.78 2.87
N VAL A 111 -7.45 11.81 3.39
CA VAL A 111 -6.29 11.71 4.27
C VAL A 111 -6.69 12.18 5.67
N LEU A 112 -6.56 11.28 6.63
CA LEU A 112 -6.92 11.49 8.03
C LEU A 112 -5.68 11.45 8.93
N ASP A 113 -5.76 12.15 10.05
CA ASP A 113 -4.79 12.03 11.14
C ASP A 113 -5.02 10.73 11.94
N ALA A 114 -4.16 10.48 12.93
CA ALA A 114 -4.28 9.33 13.83
C ALA A 114 -5.60 9.33 14.66
N ASN A 115 -6.26 10.48 14.80
CA ASN A 115 -7.52 10.64 15.52
C ASN A 115 -8.75 10.57 14.59
N GLY A 116 -8.55 10.25 13.29
CA GLY A 116 -9.63 10.20 12.30
C GLY A 116 -10.16 11.57 11.86
N ARG A 117 -9.45 12.66 12.16
CA ARG A 117 -9.81 14.01 11.72
C ARG A 117 -9.17 14.30 10.37
N MET A 118 -9.90 15.05 9.54
CA MET A 118 -9.37 15.56 8.28
C MET A 118 -8.15 16.43 8.56
N ILE A 119 -7.04 16.13 7.88
CA ILE A 119 -5.86 16.98 7.94
C ILE A 119 -6.15 18.20 7.08
N ARG A 120 -6.17 19.37 7.71
CA ARG A 120 -6.11 20.65 7.00
C ARG A 120 -4.68 20.87 6.55
N GLU A 121 -4.51 21.50 5.40
CA GLU A 121 -3.21 21.89 4.84
C GLU A 121 -2.36 22.52 5.95
N PRO A 122 -1.12 22.06 6.17
CA PRO A 122 -0.32 22.57 7.26
C PRO A 122 -0.10 24.06 7.01
N GLN A 123 -0.77 24.91 7.80
CA GLN A 123 -0.28 26.27 7.99
C GLN A 123 1.12 26.12 8.58
N ASP A 124 2.08 26.84 8.02
CA ASP A 124 3.44 26.96 8.53
C ASP A 124 3.40 27.60 9.93
N ASP A 125 2.93 26.87 10.92
CA ASP A 125 2.80 27.32 12.31
C ASP A 125 4.17 27.16 12.97
N GLN A 126 5.13 27.98 12.55
CA GLN A 126 6.29 28.34 13.37
C GLN A 126 5.84 29.27 14.51
N HIS A 127 4.93 28.81 15.37
CA HIS A 127 4.54 29.58 16.54
C HIS A 127 5.08 28.91 17.81
N ASN A 128 6.08 29.56 18.40
CA ASN A 128 6.49 29.46 19.80
C ASN A 128 7.38 28.30 20.25
N GLY A 129 8.37 27.87 19.46
CA GLY A 129 9.51 27.07 19.98
C GLY A 129 9.20 25.67 20.54
N TYR A 130 7.93 25.31 20.66
CA TYR A 130 7.45 23.97 20.95
C TYR A 130 7.10 23.31 19.62
N SER A 131 7.93 22.38 19.17
CA SER A 131 7.60 21.54 18.03
C SER A 131 6.31 20.77 18.35
N ARG A 132 5.18 21.21 17.82
CA ARG A 132 3.91 20.46 17.87
C ARG A 132 4.24 19.05 17.38
N GLN A 133 3.97 18.03 18.19
CA GLN A 133 4.25 16.63 17.84
C GLN A 133 3.60 16.33 16.48
N ARG A 134 4.41 16.33 15.43
CA ARG A 134 3.92 16.07 14.07
C ARG A 134 3.31 14.67 14.09
N PRO A 135 2.04 14.50 13.70
CA PRO A 135 1.36 13.24 13.90
C PRO A 135 2.13 12.13 13.19
N SER A 136 2.45 11.09 13.94
CA SER A 136 3.31 9.97 13.55
C SER A 136 2.64 8.99 12.58
N GLN A 137 1.30 8.96 12.60
CA GLN A 137 0.50 8.04 11.79
C GLN A 137 -0.49 8.82 10.92
N ARG A 138 -0.80 8.24 9.76
CA ARG A 138 -1.84 8.73 8.83
C ARG A 138 -2.78 7.58 8.54
N ARG A 139 -4.06 7.90 8.38
CA ARG A 139 -5.09 6.97 7.95
C ARG A 139 -5.60 7.42 6.59
N LEU A 140 -5.46 6.57 5.58
CA LEU A 140 -5.97 6.83 4.25
C LEU A 140 -7.30 6.11 4.07
N ILE A 141 -8.32 6.83 3.64
CA ILE A 141 -9.51 6.24 3.06
C ILE A 141 -9.32 6.23 1.56
N VAL A 142 -9.42 5.06 0.95
CA VAL A 142 -9.14 4.86 -0.46
C VAL A 142 -10.28 4.13 -1.14
N ASN A 143 -10.50 4.42 -2.42
CA ASN A 143 -11.39 3.67 -3.28
C ASN A 143 -10.57 2.66 -4.09
N LEU A 144 -10.85 1.37 -3.91
CA LEU A 144 -10.24 0.30 -4.67
C LEU A 144 -10.89 0.19 -6.06
N ASP A 145 -10.17 -0.37 -7.02
CA ASP A 145 -10.77 -0.73 -8.32
C ASP A 145 -11.87 -1.78 -8.12
N ALA A 146 -13.12 -1.36 -8.31
CA ALA A 146 -14.30 -2.19 -8.13
C ALA A 146 -14.34 -3.41 -9.06
N ARG A 147 -13.79 -3.29 -10.29
CA ARG A 147 -13.74 -4.41 -11.23
C ARG A 147 -12.72 -5.45 -10.78
N ALA A 148 -11.54 -5.00 -10.35
CA ALA A 148 -10.52 -5.88 -9.80
C ALA A 148 -11.05 -6.56 -8.52
N TYR A 149 -11.67 -5.81 -7.62
CA TYR A 149 -12.27 -6.34 -6.39
C TYR A 149 -13.29 -7.43 -6.68
N ARG A 150 -14.19 -7.23 -7.65
CA ARG A 150 -15.16 -8.27 -8.02
C ARG A 150 -14.48 -9.51 -8.60
N THR A 151 -13.52 -9.32 -9.49
CA THR A 151 -12.77 -10.43 -10.10
C THR A 151 -12.05 -11.25 -9.03
N ASP A 152 -11.52 -10.59 -7.99
CA ASP A 152 -10.84 -11.22 -6.88
C ASP A 152 -11.78 -12.03 -6.00
N LEU A 153 -12.97 -11.49 -5.72
CA LEU A 153 -14.02 -12.24 -5.02
C LEU A 153 -14.47 -13.47 -5.81
N ASP A 154 -14.65 -13.33 -7.12
CA ASP A 154 -15.12 -14.41 -8.00
C ASP A 154 -14.03 -15.49 -8.21
N SER A 155 -12.75 -15.11 -8.19
CA SER A 155 -11.61 -16.02 -8.39
C SER A 155 -11.18 -16.76 -7.12
N ARG A 156 -11.71 -16.38 -5.96
CA ARG A 156 -11.30 -16.92 -4.67
C ARG A 156 -11.80 -18.37 -4.50
N GLY A 157 -10.86 -19.30 -4.37
CA GLY A 157 -11.15 -20.67 -3.97
C GLY A 157 -11.65 -20.74 -2.52
N LYS A 158 -12.39 -21.79 -2.17
CA LYS A 158 -13.02 -21.95 -0.84
C LYS A 158 -12.02 -21.83 0.34
N ASP A 159 -10.78 -22.24 0.11
CA ASP A 159 -9.71 -22.26 1.11
C ASP A 159 -8.57 -21.24 0.83
N ASP A 160 -8.71 -20.40 -0.19
CA ASP A 160 -7.67 -19.42 -0.55
C ASP A 160 -7.82 -18.13 0.31
N PRO A 161 -6.73 -17.61 0.92
CA PRO A 161 -6.77 -16.32 1.60
C PRO A 161 -7.17 -15.19 0.65
N ASP A 162 -7.88 -14.21 1.19
CA ASP A 162 -8.24 -13.01 0.45
C ASP A 162 -6.98 -12.22 0.06
N ILE A 163 -6.87 -11.77 -1.19
CA ILE A 163 -5.73 -11.00 -1.70
C ILE A 163 -5.49 -9.75 -0.84
N TYR A 164 -6.56 -9.09 -0.40
CA TYR A 164 -6.45 -7.90 0.45
C TYR A 164 -5.85 -8.19 1.83
N SER A 165 -5.97 -9.43 2.31
CA SER A 165 -5.33 -9.88 3.55
C SER A 165 -3.82 -10.12 3.40
N LEU A 166 -3.34 -10.34 2.18
CA LEU A 166 -1.93 -10.58 1.84
C LEU A 166 -1.15 -9.28 1.56
N ILE A 167 -1.86 -8.19 1.29
CA ILE A 167 -1.25 -6.88 1.03
C ILE A 167 -0.49 -6.40 2.27
N ASN A 168 0.77 -6.03 2.06
CA ASN A 168 1.70 -5.64 3.12
C ASN A 168 2.59 -4.44 2.75
N LEU A 169 2.43 -3.89 1.54
CA LEU A 169 3.21 -2.76 1.07
C LEU A 169 2.34 -1.79 0.28
N VAL A 170 2.48 -0.49 0.53
CA VAL A 170 1.90 0.57 -0.31
C VAL A 170 3.01 1.29 -1.04
N THR A 171 2.75 1.68 -2.29
CA THR A 171 3.63 2.56 -3.06
C THR A 171 2.86 3.73 -3.65
N HIS A 172 3.54 4.88 -3.76
CA HIS A 172 3.01 6.07 -4.44
C HIS A 172 3.87 6.41 -5.66
N SER A 173 3.31 7.18 -6.59
CA SER A 173 4.01 7.61 -7.81
C SER A 173 4.62 9.01 -7.64
N PHE A 174 5.92 9.15 -7.90
CA PHE A 174 6.66 10.42 -7.76
C PHE A 174 6.58 11.35 -8.99
N HIS A 175 5.75 11.05 -9.99
CA HIS A 175 5.75 11.83 -11.23
C HIS A 175 4.49 12.67 -11.40
N HIS A 176 4.68 13.99 -11.40
CA HIS A 176 3.71 15.05 -11.70
C HIS A 176 3.07 15.00 -13.12
N GLY A 177 3.04 13.84 -13.78
CA GLY A 177 2.53 13.70 -15.15
C GLY A 177 1.83 12.37 -15.48
N CYS A 178 1.87 11.36 -14.60
CA CYS A 178 1.20 10.07 -14.87
C CYS A 178 0.04 9.84 -13.90
N LYS A 179 -1.15 10.30 -14.30
CA LYS A 179 -2.40 10.22 -13.52
C LYS A 179 -3.30 9.04 -13.92
N THR A 180 -2.87 8.15 -14.83
CA THR A 180 -3.72 7.06 -15.34
C THR A 180 -3.25 5.68 -14.88
N PHE A 181 -4.20 4.84 -14.49
CA PHE A 181 -3.99 3.50 -13.94
C PHE A 181 -3.11 2.59 -14.83
N SER A 182 -3.23 2.70 -16.16
CA SER A 182 -2.50 1.86 -17.12
C SER A 182 -1.03 2.27 -17.29
N SER A 183 -0.74 3.57 -17.38
CA SER A 183 0.62 4.09 -17.56
C SER A 183 1.50 3.91 -16.31
N ALA A 184 0.88 4.05 -15.14
CA ALA A 184 1.57 3.91 -13.87
C ALA A 184 1.90 2.44 -13.53
N MET A 185 1.03 1.46 -13.83
CA MET A 185 1.36 0.03 -13.62
C MET A 185 2.55 -0.44 -14.45
N ALA A 186 2.63 -0.08 -15.73
CA ALA A 186 3.73 -0.48 -16.61
C ALA A 186 5.09 0.12 -16.20
N THR A 187 5.09 1.36 -15.70
CA THR A 187 6.33 2.05 -15.31
C THR A 187 6.78 1.69 -13.88
N HIS A 188 5.84 1.52 -12.93
CA HIS A 188 6.17 1.24 -11.53
C HIS A 188 6.56 -0.21 -11.28
N VAL A 189 5.90 -1.19 -11.90
CA VAL A 189 6.28 -2.60 -11.70
C VAL A 189 7.70 -2.85 -12.22
N VAL A 190 8.09 -2.23 -13.34
CA VAL A 190 9.45 -2.31 -13.91
C VAL A 190 10.47 -1.58 -13.04
N ARG A 191 10.18 -0.39 -12.51
CA ARG A 191 11.16 0.35 -11.67
C ARG A 191 11.30 -0.18 -10.24
N VAL A 192 10.21 -0.65 -9.63
CA VAL A 192 10.27 -1.31 -8.31
C VAL A 192 11.10 -2.58 -8.42
N THR A 193 10.98 -3.34 -9.51
CA THR A 193 11.81 -4.54 -9.73
C THR A 193 13.26 -4.21 -10.11
N GLN A 194 13.52 -3.11 -10.83
CA GLN A 194 14.89 -2.69 -11.21
C GLN A 194 15.70 -2.05 -10.08
N ASN A 195 15.07 -1.36 -9.13
CA ASN A 195 15.76 -0.83 -7.94
C ASN A 195 15.98 -1.90 -6.84
N TRP A 196 15.60 -3.16 -7.12
CA TRP A 196 15.81 -4.31 -6.24
C TRP A 196 16.93 -5.24 -6.75
N ALA A 197 17.61 -4.88 -7.84
CA ALA A 197 18.80 -5.56 -8.36
C ALA A 197 20.09 -4.92 -7.82
#